data_AF-A0A7K4FQT6-F1
#
_entry.id   AF-A0A7K4FQT6-F1
#
_cell.length_a   1.000
_cell.length_b   1.000
_cell.length_c   1.000
_cell.angle_alpha   90.00
_cell.angle_beta   90.00
_cell.angle_gamma   90.00
#
_symmetry.space_group_name_H-M   'P 1'
#
loop_
_entity.id
_entity.type
_entity.pdbx_description
1 polymer ?
#
loop_
_entity_poly.entity_id
_entity_poly.type
_entity_poly.pdbx_seq_one_letter_code
_entity_poly.pdbx_strand_id
1 'polypeptide(L)'
;MPTVSVLPDTVLEKVRIDVKARMGKEIVVDGIQFAKFNPNVLAFVRAGSNVIFVNEIPYYRIVNNTQYAYEYLYVILLHEYLHLLGIADEREVRRITMELVKENFSETSYAFRLSSNLAFPEDVELMKDRRFIHTYM
;
A
#
# COMPACT_ATOMS: atom_id res chain seq x y z
N MET A 1 -19.11 -5.66 -20.15
CA MET A 1 -18.01 -4.71 -19.82
C MET A 1 -18.44 -3.86 -18.64
N PRO A 2 -17.55 -3.66 -17.66
CA PRO A 2 -17.17 -2.29 -17.34
C PRO A 2 -15.65 -2.15 -17.37
N THR A 3 -15.18 -1.33 -18.29
CA THR A 3 -13.78 -1.00 -18.53
C THR A 3 -13.51 0.37 -17.91
N VAL A 4 -13.46 0.41 -16.59
CA VAL A 4 -12.71 1.46 -15.89
C VAL A 4 -11.72 0.71 -15.01
N SER A 5 -10.70 0.12 -15.65
CA SER A 5 -9.59 -0.47 -14.93
C SER A 5 -8.79 0.67 -14.35
N VAL A 6 -8.68 0.72 -13.02
CA VAL A 6 -7.64 1.51 -12.37
C VAL A 6 -6.30 1.13 -13.01
N LEU A 7 -5.59 2.10 -13.59
CA LEU A 7 -4.29 1.86 -14.19
C LEU A 7 -3.26 1.71 -13.06
N PRO A 8 -2.61 0.55 -12.91
CA PRO A 8 -1.63 0.32 -11.84
C PRO A 8 -0.52 1.37 -11.84
N ASP A 9 -0.07 1.80 -13.02
CA ASP A 9 0.98 2.81 -13.17
C ASP A 9 0.56 4.19 -12.64
N THR A 10 -0.72 4.54 -12.74
CA THR A 10 -1.24 5.79 -12.14
C THR A 10 -1.23 5.72 -10.62
N VAL A 11 -1.55 4.55 -10.04
CA VAL A 11 -1.48 4.34 -8.59
C VAL A 11 -0.03 4.37 -8.11
N LEU A 12 0.87 3.74 -8.86
CA LEU A 12 2.30 3.74 -8.58
C LEU A 12 2.89 5.16 -8.60
N GLU A 13 2.50 5.98 -9.56
CA GLU A 13 2.95 7.37 -9.61
C GLU A 13 2.48 8.16 -8.38
N LYS A 14 1.25 7.94 -7.91
CA LYS A 14 0.78 8.53 -6.64
C LYS A 14 1.61 8.04 -5.45
N VAL A 15 1.90 6.75 -5.37
CA VAL A 15 2.77 6.17 -4.33
C VAL A 15 4.16 6.84 -4.35
N ARG A 16 4.77 6.98 -5.53
CA ARG A 16 6.07 7.64 -5.70
C ARG A 16 6.05 9.08 -5.19
N ILE A 17 5.03 9.86 -5.54
CA ILE A 17 4.85 11.24 -5.09
C ILE A 17 4.76 11.30 -3.55
N ASP A 18 3.93 10.45 -2.95
CA ASP A 18 3.72 10.45 -1.50
C ASP A 18 4.97 10.05 -0.73
N VAL A 19 5.65 8.99 -1.18
CA VAL A 19 6.89 8.53 -0.56
C VAL A 19 8.00 9.58 -0.72
N LYS A 20 8.12 10.22 -1.89
CA LYS A 20 9.07 11.31 -2.11
C LYS A 20 8.79 12.50 -1.19
N ALA A 21 7.53 12.89 -1.04
CA ALA A 21 7.14 13.98 -0.15
C ALA A 21 7.48 13.66 1.32
N ARG A 22 7.29 12.39 1.74
CA ARG A 22 7.50 11.95 3.12
C ARG A 22 8.97 11.67 3.49
N MET A 23 9.75 11.15 2.55
CA MET A 23 11.09 10.58 2.80
C MET A 23 12.21 11.27 2.01
N GLY A 24 11.88 12.11 1.03
CA GLY A 24 12.85 12.76 0.15
C GLY A 24 13.61 11.82 -0.78
N LYS A 25 13.19 10.55 -0.88
CA LYS A 25 13.82 9.50 -1.68
C LYS A 25 12.82 8.92 -2.68
N GLU A 26 13.34 8.45 -3.81
CA GLU A 26 12.56 7.73 -4.82
C GLU A 26 13.38 6.60 -5.44
N ILE A 27 12.70 5.61 -6.00
CA ILE A 27 13.30 4.51 -6.75
C ILE A 27 12.47 4.26 -8.01
N VAL A 28 13.14 3.82 -9.07
CA VAL A 28 12.48 3.41 -10.32
C VAL A 28 11.98 1.99 -10.18
N VAL A 29 10.68 1.80 -10.44
CA VAL A 29 10.03 0.50 -10.57
C VAL A 29 9.98 0.14 -12.06
N ASP A 30 10.51 -1.02 -12.42
CA ASP A 30 10.64 -1.46 -13.82
C ASP A 30 9.30 -1.86 -14.44
N GLY A 31 8.32 -2.19 -13.59
CA GLY A 31 6.95 -2.46 -14.00
C GLY A 31 6.12 -3.16 -12.93
N ILE A 32 4.82 -3.26 -13.20
CA ILE A 32 3.86 -4.00 -12.38
C ILE A 32 3.34 -5.18 -13.18
N GLN A 33 3.42 -6.38 -12.62
CA GLN A 33 2.89 -7.59 -13.24
C GLN A 33 1.84 -8.22 -12.33
N PHE A 34 0.76 -8.69 -12.93
CA PHE A 34 -0.23 -9.49 -12.24
C PHE A 34 0.08 -10.96 -12.42
N ALA A 35 0.04 -11.71 -11.32
CA ALA A 35 0.25 -13.16 -11.35
C ALA A 35 -0.59 -13.85 -10.28
N LYS A 36 -0.88 -15.14 -10.47
CA LYS A 36 -1.55 -15.98 -9.47
C LYS A 36 -0.53 -16.70 -8.61
N PHE A 37 -0.64 -16.53 -7.31
CA PHE A 37 0.15 -17.25 -6.31
C PHE A 37 -0.67 -17.37 -5.02
N ASN A 38 -0.07 -17.93 -3.95
CA ASN A 38 -0.75 -18.16 -2.68
C ASN A 38 -1.53 -16.89 -2.24
N PRO A 39 -2.86 -16.96 -2.02
CA PRO A 39 -3.69 -15.79 -1.70
C PRO A 39 -3.29 -15.03 -0.42
N ASN A 40 -2.50 -15.65 0.46
CA ASN A 40 -1.98 -15.01 1.66
C ASN A 40 -0.79 -14.08 1.38
N VAL A 41 -0.19 -14.18 0.19
CA VAL A 41 0.82 -13.23 -0.30
C VAL A 41 0.09 -12.28 -1.25
N LEU A 42 0.09 -10.98 -0.94
CA LEU A 42 -0.69 -9.99 -1.70
C LEU A 42 0.12 -9.37 -2.85
N ALA A 43 1.42 -9.21 -2.67
CA ALA A 43 2.40 -8.92 -3.70
C ALA A 43 3.79 -9.41 -3.25
N PHE A 44 4.75 -9.32 -4.16
CA PHE A 44 6.18 -9.40 -3.83
C PHE A 44 7.02 -8.71 -4.89
N VAL A 45 8.23 -8.32 -4.52
CA VAL A 45 9.31 -7.97 -5.44
C VAL A 45 10.22 -9.18 -5.65
N ARG A 46 10.53 -9.51 -6.91
CA ARG A 46 11.53 -10.56 -7.19
C ARG A 46 12.93 -10.01 -6.90
N ALA A 47 13.72 -10.77 -6.13
CA ALA A 47 15.12 -10.44 -5.85
C ALA A 47 15.92 -10.17 -7.13
N GLY A 48 16.67 -9.06 -7.14
CA GLY A 48 17.47 -8.64 -8.29
C GLY A 48 16.67 -7.98 -9.43
N SER A 49 15.42 -7.59 -9.18
CA SER A 49 14.59 -6.83 -10.11
C SER A 49 13.78 -5.76 -9.38
N ASN A 50 13.38 -4.69 -10.07
CA ASN A 50 12.45 -3.71 -9.53
C ASN A 50 11.03 -3.91 -10.09
N VAL A 51 10.65 -5.16 -10.40
CA VAL A 51 9.30 -5.51 -10.85
C VAL A 51 8.46 -5.95 -9.65
N ILE A 52 7.31 -5.30 -9.48
CA ILE A 52 6.33 -5.66 -8.44
C ILE A 52 5.33 -6.66 -9.03
N PHE A 53 5.21 -7.83 -8.41
CA PHE A 53 4.22 -8.83 -8.76
C PHE A 53 3.01 -8.73 -7.83
N VAL A 54 1.86 -8.30 -8.34
CA VAL A 54 0.60 -8.19 -7.59
C VAL A 54 -0.21 -9.49 -7.72
N ASN A 55 -0.76 -9.97 -6.62
CA ASN A 55 -1.59 -11.18 -6.64
C ASN A 55 -2.95 -10.90 -7.29
N GLU A 56 -3.22 -11.58 -8.39
CA GLU A 56 -4.49 -11.54 -9.10
C GLU A 56 -5.67 -12.01 -8.24
N ILE A 57 -5.47 -13.01 -7.39
CA ILE A 57 -6.57 -13.69 -6.68
C ILE A 57 -7.32 -12.73 -5.74
N PRO A 58 -6.67 -12.05 -4.78
CA PRO A 58 -7.33 -11.05 -3.95
C PRO A 58 -7.75 -9.80 -4.75
N TYR A 59 -6.96 -9.37 -5.74
CA TYR A 59 -7.29 -8.19 -6.55
C TYR A 59 -8.60 -8.36 -7.34
N TYR A 60 -8.78 -9.49 -8.04
CA TYR A 60 -9.98 -9.74 -8.84
C TYR A 60 -11.26 -9.87 -8.01
N ARG A 61 -11.16 -10.13 -6.69
CA ARG A 61 -12.33 -10.12 -5.79
C ARG A 61 -12.89 -8.72 -5.58
N ILE A 62 -12.06 -7.69 -5.74
CA ILE A 62 -12.41 -6.29 -5.45
C ILE A 62 -12.41 -5.39 -6.69
N VAL A 63 -11.89 -5.86 -7.83
CA VAL A 63 -11.70 -5.05 -9.06
C VAL A 63 -12.98 -4.43 -9.62
N ASN A 64 -14.14 -5.06 -9.39
CA ASN A 64 -15.43 -4.55 -9.88
C ASN A 64 -15.88 -3.26 -9.16
N ASN A 65 -15.25 -2.92 -8.03
CA ASN A 65 -15.40 -1.64 -7.38
C ASN A 65 -14.11 -0.83 -7.61
N THR A 66 -14.19 0.18 -8.48
CA THR A 66 -13.02 0.99 -8.90
C THR A 66 -12.32 1.68 -7.73
N GLN A 67 -13.08 2.14 -6.74
CA GLN A 67 -12.52 2.74 -5.53
C GLN A 67 -11.75 1.70 -4.73
N TYR A 68 -12.31 0.51 -4.52
CA TYR A 68 -11.63 -0.55 -3.78
C TYR A 68 -10.41 -1.06 -4.55
N ALA A 69 -10.48 -1.14 -5.88
CA ALA A 69 -9.36 -1.49 -6.73
C ALA A 69 -8.19 -0.50 -6.58
N TYR A 70 -8.49 0.80 -6.57
CA TYR A 70 -7.50 1.86 -6.36
C TYR A 70 -6.90 1.78 -4.96
N GLU A 71 -7.74 1.71 -3.94
CA GLU A 71 -7.32 1.65 -2.54
C GLU A 71 -6.50 0.39 -2.22
N TYR A 72 -6.88 -0.76 -2.78
CA TYR A 72 -6.10 -2.00 -2.69
C TYR A 72 -4.72 -1.81 -3.32
N LEU A 73 -4.66 -1.35 -4.57
CA LEU A 73 -3.38 -1.16 -5.27
C LEU A 73 -2.50 -0.15 -4.57
N TYR A 74 -3.05 0.92 -4.00
CA TYR A 74 -2.27 1.91 -3.27
C TYR A 74 -1.54 1.27 -2.09
N VAL A 75 -2.25 0.51 -1.24
CA VAL A 75 -1.66 -0.13 -0.06
C VAL A 75 -0.57 -1.12 -0.46
N ILE A 76 -0.84 -1.97 -1.45
CA ILE A 76 0.08 -3.02 -1.88
C ILE A 76 1.31 -2.45 -2.59
N LEU A 77 1.13 -1.51 -3.51
CA LEU A 77 2.24 -0.89 -4.21
C LEU A 77 3.09 -0.03 -3.26
N LEU A 78 2.48 0.67 -2.30
CA LEU A 78 3.22 1.40 -1.28
C LEU A 78 4.12 0.47 -0.45
N HIS A 79 3.58 -0.66 0.00
CA HIS A 79 4.33 -1.64 0.78
C HIS A 79 5.57 -2.15 0.03
N GLU A 80 5.38 -2.63 -1.21
CA GLU A 80 6.49 -3.14 -2.03
C GLU A 80 7.46 -2.03 -2.45
N TYR A 81 6.96 -0.82 -2.70
CA TYR A 81 7.81 0.33 -3.04
C TYR A 81 8.73 0.71 -1.88
N LEU A 82 8.26 0.63 -0.63
CA LEU A 82 9.10 0.87 0.55
C LEU A 82 10.21 -0.19 0.69
N HIS A 83 9.91 -1.45 0.36
CA HIS A 83 10.94 -2.50 0.27
C HIS A 83 11.96 -2.20 -0.84
N LEU A 84 11.51 -1.78 -2.02
CA LEU A 84 12.40 -1.35 -3.11
C LEU A 84 13.28 -0.17 -2.70
N LEU A 85 12.75 0.78 -1.92
CA LEU A 85 13.49 1.92 -1.39
C LEU A 85 14.59 1.52 -0.38
N GLY A 86 14.60 0.26 0.06
CA GLY A 86 15.61 -0.31 0.94
C GLY A 86 15.16 -0.49 2.39
N ILE A 87 13.86 -0.34 2.71
CA ILE A 87 13.34 -0.63 4.05
C ILE A 87 13.11 -2.14 4.15
N ALA A 88 13.98 -2.83 4.88
CA ALA A 88 13.92 -4.29 5.01
C ALA A 88 13.05 -4.77 6.18
N ASP A 89 12.86 -3.94 7.21
CA ASP A 89 12.08 -4.31 8.39
C ASP A 89 10.57 -4.26 8.09
N GLU A 90 9.93 -5.43 8.14
CA GLU A 90 8.51 -5.59 7.84
C GLU A 90 7.61 -4.75 8.74
N ARG A 91 7.97 -4.60 10.02
CA ARG A 91 7.19 -3.81 10.98
C ARG A 91 7.27 -2.32 10.63
N GLU A 92 8.45 -1.83 10.29
CA GLU A 92 8.65 -0.46 9.82
C GLU A 92 7.86 -0.18 8.53
N VAL A 93 7.92 -1.07 7.54
CA VAL A 93 7.16 -0.91 6.28
C VAL A 93 5.66 -0.84 6.55
N ARG A 94 5.12 -1.76 7.37
CA ARG A 94 3.70 -1.77 7.73
C ARG A 94 3.27 -0.51 8.45
N ARG A 95 4.09 -0.03 9.40
CA ARG A 95 3.83 1.22 10.12
C ARG A 95 3.79 2.42 9.17
N ILE A 96 4.78 2.57 8.29
CA ILE A 96 4.85 3.68 7.33
C ILE A 96 3.67 3.60 6.34
N THR A 97 3.34 2.40 5.87
CA THR A 97 2.20 2.17 4.98
C THR A 97 0.91 2.64 5.64
N MET A 98 0.69 2.26 6.90
CA MET A 98 -0.49 2.66 7.66
C MET A 98 -0.55 4.18 7.90
N GLU A 99 0.57 4.81 8.24
CA GLU A 99 0.67 6.27 8.42
C GLU A 99 0.31 7.03 7.13
N LEU A 100 0.93 6.70 6.00
CA LEU A 100 0.64 7.34 4.71
C LEU A 100 -0.79 7.08 4.23
N VAL A 101 -1.34 5.89 4.51
CA VAL A 101 -2.74 5.58 4.21
C VAL A 101 -3.68 6.46 5.04
N LYS A 102 -3.38 6.68 6.34
CA LYS A 102 -4.18 7.57 7.19
C LYS A 102 -4.11 9.03 6.74
N GLU A 103 -2.96 9.46 6.20
CA GLU A 103 -2.79 10.81 5.65
C GLU A 103 -3.58 11.03 4.35
N ASN A 104 -3.70 9.99 3.52
CA ASN A 104 -4.32 10.09 2.18
C ASN A 104 -5.78 9.62 2.10
N PHE A 105 -6.26 8.82 3.05
CA PHE A 105 -7.58 8.19 3.01
C PHE A 105 -8.33 8.32 4.33
N SER A 106 -9.66 8.26 4.29
CA SER A 106 -10.49 8.26 5.51
C SER A 106 -10.30 6.98 6.33
N GLU A 107 -10.56 7.04 7.64
CA GLU A 107 -10.52 5.85 8.52
C GLU A 107 -11.59 4.80 8.15
N THR A 108 -12.61 5.19 7.37
CA THR A 108 -13.66 4.30 6.85
C THR A 108 -13.32 3.65 5.50
N SER A 109 -12.22 4.08 4.88
CA SER A 109 -11.79 3.58 3.57
C SER A 109 -11.42 2.09 3.59
N TYR A 110 -11.47 1.46 2.43
CA TYR A 110 -10.92 0.13 2.23
C TYR A 110 -9.40 0.12 2.44
N ALA A 111 -8.69 1.15 1.97
CA ALA A 111 -7.24 1.29 2.18
C ALA A 111 -6.87 1.26 3.67
N PHE A 112 -7.53 2.08 4.49
CA PHE A 112 -7.26 2.15 5.93
C PHE A 112 -7.54 0.84 6.65
N ARG A 113 -8.65 0.17 6.32
CA ARG A 113 -8.97 -1.15 6.88
C ARG A 113 -7.94 -2.21 6.47
N LEU A 114 -7.52 -2.21 5.20
CA LEU A 114 -6.52 -3.14 4.69
C LEU A 114 -5.16 -2.93 5.36
N SER A 115 -4.65 -1.70 5.40
CA SER A 115 -3.36 -1.39 6.02
C SER A 115 -3.35 -1.69 7.52
N SER A 116 -4.46 -1.42 8.23
CA SER A 116 -4.61 -1.76 9.65
C SER A 116 -4.60 -3.26 9.90
N ASN A 117 -5.22 -4.06 9.02
CA ASN A 117 -5.22 -5.52 9.13
C ASN A 117 -3.84 -6.14 8.85
N LEU A 118 -3.00 -5.46 8.06
CA LEU A 118 -1.63 -5.88 7.78
C LEU A 118 -0.67 -5.46 8.91
N ALA A 119 -0.91 -4.33 9.56
CA ALA A 119 -0.06 -3.80 10.63
C ALA A 119 -0.06 -4.66 11.91
N PHE A 120 0.94 -4.43 12.76
CA PHE A 120 0.98 -5.03 14.09
C PHE A 120 -0.08 -4.39 15.00
N PRO A 121 -0.77 -5.18 15.85
CA PRO A 121 -1.83 -4.65 16.72
C PRO A 121 -1.40 -3.46 17.58
N GLU A 122 -0.17 -3.50 18.11
CA GLU A 122 0.39 -2.44 18.93
C GLU A 122 0.52 -1.12 18.15
N ASP A 123 0.91 -1.20 16.88
CA ASP A 123 1.08 -0.03 16.03
C ASP A 123 -0.30 0.56 15.66
N VAL A 124 -1.32 -0.29 15.46
CA VAL A 124 -2.70 0.13 15.24
C VAL A 124 -3.27 0.87 16.46
N GLU A 125 -3.05 0.34 17.67
CA GLU A 125 -3.50 0.99 18.91
C GLU A 125 -2.76 2.31 19.15
N LEU A 126 -1.44 2.36 18.96
CA LEU A 126 -0.67 3.61 19.04
C LEU A 126 -1.17 4.65 18.03
N MET A 127 -1.54 4.24 16.82
CA MET A 127 -2.06 5.17 15.81
C MET A 127 -3.46 5.70 16.17
N LYS A 128 -4.27 4.93 16.90
CA LYS A 128 -5.54 5.38 17.49
C LYS A 128 -5.29 6.33 18.66
N ASP A 129 -4.28 6.09 19.48
CA ASP A 129 -3.96 6.91 20.65
C ASP A 129 -3.29 8.24 20.31
N ARG A 130 -2.55 8.33 19.20
CA ARG A 130 -2.04 9.62 18.67
C ARG A 130 -3.13 10.66 18.40
N ARG A 131 -4.42 10.25 18.37
CA ARG A 131 -5.58 11.16 18.35
C ARG A 131 -5.76 11.95 19.66
N PHE A 132 -5.37 11.38 20.80
CA PHE A 132 -5.49 12.04 22.10
C PHE A 132 -4.42 13.11 22.30
N ILE A 133 -3.19 12.88 21.82
CA ILE A 133 -2.06 13.79 22.11
C ILE A 133 -2.20 15.13 21.36
N HIS A 134 -2.81 15.15 20.17
CA HIS A 134 -3.07 16.39 19.41
C HIS A 134 -4.34 17.15 19.87
N THR A 135 -5.16 16.57 20.74
CA THR A 135 -6.37 17.24 21.28
C THR A 135 -6.06 18.04 22.55
N TYR A 136 -4.86 17.87 23.15
CA TYR A 136 -4.44 18.51 24.40
C TYR A 136 -3.18 19.39 24.27
N MET A 137 -2.78 19.75 23.04
CA MET A 137 -1.75 20.76 22.75
C MET A 137 -2.35 21.91 21.96
#